data_AF-A0A0B6YYT0-F1
#
_entry.id   AF-A0A0B6YYT0-F1
#
_cell.length_a   1.000
_cell.length_b   1.000
_cell.length_c   1.000
_cell.angle_alpha   90.00
_cell.angle_beta   90.00
_cell.angle_gamma   90.00
#
_symmetry.space_group_name_H-M   'P 1'
#
loop_
_entity.id
_entity.type
_entity.pdbx_description
1 polymer ?
#
loop_
_entity_poly.entity_id
_entity_poly.type
_entity_poly.pdbx_seq_one_letter_code
_entity_poly.pdbx_strand_id
1 'polypeptide(L)'
;GTSQSFMGKGVTKSATLCLLHLVYEMMKNSEDQKWVNNWLYLRQEHRSETDLGLDWLMTLWVYRDPEVRAAGLGITVSLTSSEAGCLLVTENCKHISGGIWGAAFSILLDPLECSIVRQQAVLLLVNLTSQAMPSGDLETRPGLWQGPLVTDSESQVMLVGVRALEVLLEHTNFYTVIADIISTLYTSSVIQPILVTELPMLVESSMNTTISSTNISSLERTGQTLLTTLSSLSVTPSQGNSSRSKILLTDRSKG
;
A
#
# COMPACT_ATOMS: atom_id res chain seq x y z
N GLY A 1 -25.80 -15.18 14.23
CA GLY A 1 -26.46 -13.89 13.97
C GLY A 1 -25.55 -12.77 14.43
N THR A 2 -25.02 -11.97 13.50
CA THR A 2 -24.15 -10.79 13.74
C THR A 2 -24.36 -9.71 12.67
N SER A 3 -25.50 -9.78 11.96
CA SER A 3 -25.75 -9.02 10.73
C SER A 3 -26.18 -7.55 10.92
N GLN A 4 -26.54 -7.12 12.14
CA GLN A 4 -27.17 -5.80 12.36
C GLN A 4 -26.66 -4.96 13.56
N SER A 5 -25.48 -5.23 14.14
CA SER A 5 -24.88 -4.29 15.10
C SER A 5 -24.20 -3.12 14.38
N PHE A 6 -24.92 -2.00 14.22
CA PHE A 6 -24.36 -0.76 13.65
C PHE A 6 -23.30 -0.11 14.56
N MET A 7 -23.44 -0.24 15.89
CA MET A 7 -22.50 0.34 16.86
C MET A 7 -21.06 -0.17 16.70
N GLY A 8 -20.88 -1.45 16.36
CA GLY A 8 -19.54 -2.03 16.17
C GLY A 8 -18.81 -1.52 14.93
N LYS A 9 -19.53 -1.21 13.84
CA LYS A 9 -18.92 -0.75 12.57
C LYS A 9 -18.10 0.53 12.77
N GLY A 10 -18.70 1.54 13.40
CA GLY A 10 -18.04 2.81 13.66
C GLY A 10 -16.84 2.67 14.60
N VAL A 11 -16.95 1.83 15.64
CA VAL A 11 -15.86 1.57 16.58
C VAL A 11 -14.67 0.91 15.88
N THR A 12 -14.88 -0.16 15.10
CA THR A 12 -13.78 -0.80 14.34
C THR A 12 -13.13 0.20 13.39
N LYS A 13 -13.92 0.94 12.59
CA LYS A 13 -13.40 1.92 11.63
C LYS A 13 -12.57 3.00 12.31
N SER A 14 -13.07 3.64 13.37
CA SER A 14 -12.32 4.66 14.10
C SER A 14 -11.06 4.09 14.76
N ALA A 15 -11.14 2.88 15.35
CA ALA A 15 -9.98 2.24 15.97
C ALA A 15 -8.88 1.93 14.93
N THR A 16 -9.23 1.36 13.77
CA THR A 16 -8.25 1.09 12.70
C THR A 16 -7.65 2.37 12.13
N LEU A 17 -8.42 3.45 11.99
CA LEU A 17 -7.88 4.75 11.58
C LEU A 17 -6.95 5.35 12.65
N CYS A 18 -7.28 5.25 13.94
CA CYS A 18 -6.38 5.67 15.01
C CYS A 18 -5.06 4.87 15.01
N LEU A 19 -5.10 3.56 14.75
CA LEU A 19 -3.91 2.74 14.58
C LEU A 19 -3.11 3.14 13.33
N LEU A 20 -3.78 3.46 12.21
CA LEU A 20 -3.12 3.98 11.02
C LEU A 20 -2.40 5.31 11.29
N HIS A 21 -3.02 6.24 12.01
CA HIS A 21 -2.34 7.48 12.42
C HIS A 21 -1.18 7.22 13.37
N LEU A 22 -1.33 6.30 14.33
CA LEU A 22 -0.27 5.93 15.27
C LEU A 22 0.94 5.35 14.54
N VAL A 23 0.75 4.45 13.57
CA VAL A 23 1.88 3.86 12.83
C VAL A 23 2.60 4.90 11.99
N TYR A 24 1.90 5.87 11.38
CA TYR A 24 2.54 6.97 10.64
C TYR A 24 3.37 7.88 11.55
N GLU A 25 2.87 8.24 12.74
CA GLU A 25 3.64 9.03 13.71
C GLU A 25 4.82 8.22 14.29
N MET A 26 4.69 6.91 14.51
CA MET A 26 5.81 6.06 14.91
C MET A 26 6.87 5.96 13.81
N MET A 27 6.47 5.70 12.56
CA MET A 27 7.34 5.63 11.39
C MET A 27 8.13 6.93 11.16
N LYS A 28 7.51 8.09 11.41
CA LYS A 28 8.10 9.41 11.20
C LYS A 28 9.00 9.89 12.33
N ASN A 29 8.64 9.62 13.59
CA ASN A 29 9.29 10.22 14.75
C ASN A 29 10.17 9.25 15.57
N SER A 30 10.19 7.95 15.24
CA SER A 30 11.05 6.99 15.96
C SER A 30 12.49 7.05 15.48
N GLU A 31 13.43 7.18 16.42
CA GLU A 31 14.88 7.18 16.15
C GLU A 31 15.43 5.77 15.81
N ASP A 32 14.76 4.71 16.27
CA ASP A 32 15.18 3.32 16.13
C ASP A 32 14.10 2.48 15.43
N GLN A 33 14.51 1.73 14.39
CA GLN A 33 13.66 0.81 13.61
C GLN A 33 13.03 -0.31 14.44
N LYS A 34 13.47 -0.54 15.69
CA LYS A 34 12.80 -1.45 16.62
C LYS A 34 11.35 -1.09 16.91
N TRP A 35 10.87 0.13 16.60
CA TRP A 35 9.49 0.55 16.79
C TRP A 35 8.46 -0.41 16.16
N VAL A 36 8.81 -1.07 15.05
CA VAL A 36 7.97 -2.06 14.35
C VAL A 36 7.58 -3.23 15.27
N ASN A 37 8.47 -3.66 16.18
CA ASN A 37 8.20 -4.78 17.10
C ASN A 37 7.04 -4.49 18.07
N ASN A 38 6.71 -3.21 18.32
CA ASN A 38 5.58 -2.83 19.17
C ASN A 38 4.21 -3.19 18.57
N TRP A 39 4.17 -3.60 17.29
CA TRP A 39 2.96 -4.02 16.57
C TRP A 39 2.71 -5.54 16.64
N LEU A 40 3.65 -6.31 17.21
CA LEU A 40 3.46 -7.72 17.50
C LEU A 40 2.53 -7.87 18.71
N TYR A 41 1.43 -8.61 18.53
CA TYR A 41 0.56 -8.96 19.65
C TYR A 41 1.08 -10.23 20.32
N LEU A 42 1.27 -10.19 21.65
CA LEU A 42 1.66 -11.34 22.47
C LEU A 42 0.44 -11.91 23.21
N ARG A 43 0.04 -13.14 22.90
CA ARG A 43 -0.96 -13.85 23.70
C ARG A 43 -0.35 -14.36 25.00
N GLN A 44 -0.79 -13.82 26.15
CA GLN A 44 -0.15 -14.13 27.44
C GLN A 44 -0.50 -15.51 28.04
N GLU A 45 -1.53 -16.21 27.55
CA GLU A 45 -2.10 -17.37 28.27
C GLU A 45 -1.38 -18.71 28.08
N HIS A 46 -0.59 -18.91 27.02
CA HIS A 46 0.26 -20.11 26.88
C HIS A 46 1.65 -19.75 26.36
N ARG A 47 2.69 -20.14 27.13
CA ARG A 47 4.10 -19.95 26.78
C ARG A 47 4.58 -20.95 25.72
N SER A 48 4.16 -20.75 24.49
CA SER A 48 4.98 -21.09 23.32
C SER A 48 5.36 -19.80 22.61
N GLU A 49 6.58 -19.71 22.10
CA GLU A 49 7.12 -18.52 21.42
C GLU A 49 6.45 -18.26 20.04
N THR A 50 5.39 -19.02 19.73
CA THR A 50 4.64 -19.07 18.48
C THR A 50 3.46 -18.11 18.42
N ASP A 51 2.99 -17.59 19.56
CA ASP A 51 1.78 -16.76 19.65
C ASP A 51 2.10 -15.24 19.60
N LEU A 52 3.29 -14.88 19.12
CA LEU A 52 3.65 -13.53 18.68
C LEU A 52 3.28 -13.39 17.21
N GLY A 53 2.35 -12.49 16.89
CA GLY A 53 1.80 -12.43 15.54
C GLY A 53 1.28 -11.07 15.08
N LEU A 54 1.16 -10.96 13.76
CA LEU A 54 0.36 -9.95 13.06
C LEU A 54 -1.04 -10.46 12.67
N ASP A 55 -1.50 -11.59 13.22
CA ASP A 55 -2.79 -12.21 12.88
C ASP A 55 -3.97 -11.24 13.08
N TRP A 56 -3.89 -10.36 14.08
CA TRP A 56 -4.87 -9.30 14.32
C TRP A 56 -5.01 -8.35 13.10
N LEU A 57 -3.92 -8.11 12.37
CA LEU A 57 -3.87 -7.28 11.17
C LEU A 57 -4.55 -7.99 9.99
N MET A 58 -4.39 -9.32 9.88
CA MET A 58 -5.06 -10.16 8.88
C MET A 58 -6.58 -10.06 9.00
N THR A 59 -7.11 -9.99 10.24
CA THR A 59 -8.57 -9.80 10.47
C THR A 59 -9.11 -8.49 9.90
N LEU A 60 -8.26 -7.46 9.74
CA LEU A 60 -8.63 -6.19 9.13
C LEU A 60 -8.63 -6.28 7.60
N TRP A 61 -7.72 -7.05 7.00
CA TRP A 61 -7.64 -7.22 5.54
C TRP A 61 -8.84 -7.98 4.98
N VAL A 62 -9.44 -8.90 5.75
CA VAL A 62 -10.68 -9.61 5.36
C VAL A 62 -11.96 -8.93 5.86
N TYR A 63 -11.86 -7.72 6.42
CA TYR A 63 -13.03 -7.03 6.97
C TYR A 63 -13.97 -6.53 5.86
N ARG A 64 -15.29 -6.55 6.11
CA ARG A 64 -16.31 -6.20 5.10
C ARG A 64 -16.25 -4.75 4.59
N ASP A 65 -15.77 -3.83 5.40
CA ASP A 65 -15.71 -2.39 5.09
C ASP A 65 -14.39 -2.07 4.36
N PRO A 66 -14.43 -1.56 3.11
CA PRO A 66 -13.23 -1.27 2.34
C PRO A 66 -12.32 -0.22 2.99
N GLU A 67 -12.85 0.72 3.77
CA GLU A 67 -12.02 1.71 4.46
C GLU A 67 -11.23 1.06 5.61
N VAL A 68 -11.79 0.04 6.26
CA VAL A 68 -11.08 -0.76 7.28
C VAL A 68 -10.01 -1.64 6.62
N ARG A 69 -10.31 -2.27 5.48
CA ARG A 69 -9.30 -3.04 4.71
C ARG A 69 -8.15 -2.15 4.28
N ALA A 70 -8.46 -0.98 3.70
CA ALA A 70 -7.46 -0.03 3.25
C ALA A 70 -6.60 0.49 4.42
N ALA A 71 -7.21 0.81 5.57
CA ALA A 71 -6.45 1.22 6.74
C ALA A 71 -5.61 0.07 7.35
N GLY A 72 -6.11 -1.17 7.35
CA GLY A 72 -5.35 -2.35 7.78
C GLY A 72 -4.15 -2.66 6.87
N LEU A 73 -4.32 -2.57 5.56
CA LEU A 73 -3.19 -2.66 4.63
C LEU A 73 -2.26 -1.46 4.78
N GLY A 74 -2.78 -0.25 4.95
CA GLY A 74 -1.98 0.97 5.18
C GLY A 74 -1.10 0.89 6.43
N ILE A 75 -1.53 0.17 7.47
CA ILE A 75 -0.66 -0.14 8.61
C ILE A 75 0.51 -1.02 8.17
N THR A 76 0.23 -2.06 7.39
CA THR A 76 1.25 -2.96 6.81
C THR A 76 2.22 -2.22 5.86
N VAL A 77 1.72 -1.27 5.06
CA VAL A 77 2.54 -0.38 4.22
C VAL A 77 3.45 0.48 5.10
N SER A 78 2.93 1.07 6.18
CA SER A 78 3.75 1.88 7.10
C SER A 78 4.80 1.04 7.84
N LEU A 79 4.49 -0.21 8.20
CA LEU A 79 5.47 -1.14 8.77
C LEU A 79 6.57 -1.48 7.75
N THR A 80 6.20 -1.87 6.53
CA THR A 80 7.13 -2.25 5.46
C THR A 80 7.92 -1.10 4.83
N SER A 81 7.81 0.13 5.34
CA SER A 81 8.63 1.25 4.87
C SER A 81 10.13 1.13 5.21
N SER A 82 10.53 0.11 5.97
CA SER A 82 11.94 -0.17 6.32
C SER A 82 12.26 -1.67 6.24
N GLU A 83 13.55 -2.00 6.12
CA GLU A 83 14.04 -3.40 6.08
C GLU A 83 13.59 -4.23 7.29
N ALA A 84 13.69 -3.67 8.49
CA ALA A 84 13.24 -4.31 9.72
C ALA A 84 11.74 -4.66 9.68
N GLY A 85 10.92 -3.80 9.07
CA GLY A 85 9.50 -4.04 8.87
C GLY A 85 9.18 -5.04 7.77
N CYS A 86 9.88 -4.99 6.63
CA CYS A 86 9.76 -6.01 5.57
C CYS A 86 10.09 -7.41 6.11
N LEU A 87 11.16 -7.54 6.92
CA LEU A 87 11.53 -8.78 7.60
C LEU A 87 10.46 -9.24 8.58
N LEU A 88 10.04 -8.36 9.51
CA LEU A 88 9.06 -8.70 10.53
C LEU A 88 7.72 -9.13 9.91
N VAL A 89 7.21 -8.40 8.92
CA VAL A 89 5.96 -8.73 8.25
C VAL A 89 6.09 -10.05 7.49
N THR A 90 7.19 -10.28 6.77
CA THR A 90 7.40 -11.53 6.02
C THR A 90 7.46 -12.75 6.95
N GLU A 91 8.18 -12.65 8.07
CA GLU A 91 8.26 -13.72 9.08
C GLU A 91 6.88 -14.07 9.66
N ASN A 92 6.10 -13.04 10.03
CA ASN A 92 4.77 -13.20 10.63
C ASN A 92 3.68 -13.61 9.63
N CYS A 93 3.94 -13.56 8.32
CA CYS A 93 2.99 -13.95 7.27
C CYS A 93 3.23 -15.36 6.70
N LYS A 94 4.21 -16.14 7.19
CA LYS A 94 4.54 -17.48 6.66
C LYS A 94 3.39 -18.49 6.67
N HIS A 95 2.40 -18.29 7.54
CA HIS A 95 1.20 -19.14 7.62
C HIS A 95 0.20 -18.89 6.49
N ILE A 96 0.34 -17.79 5.73
CA ILE A 96 -0.49 -17.45 4.58
C ILE A 96 0.08 -18.12 3.33
N SER A 97 -0.78 -18.68 2.47
CA SER A 97 -0.34 -19.23 1.19
C SER A 97 0.33 -18.15 0.32
N GLY A 98 1.57 -18.37 -0.07
CA GLY A 98 2.41 -17.36 -0.75
C GLY A 98 2.89 -16.21 0.14
N GLY A 99 2.65 -16.26 1.45
CA GLY A 99 3.05 -15.25 2.43
C GLY A 99 2.46 -13.86 2.17
N ILE A 100 3.19 -12.83 2.60
CA ILE A 100 2.81 -11.42 2.38
C ILE A 100 2.69 -11.06 0.88
N TRP A 101 3.50 -11.69 0.03
CA TRP A 101 3.47 -11.49 -1.42
C TRP A 101 2.19 -12.07 -2.04
N GLY A 102 1.84 -13.30 -1.69
CA GLY A 102 0.59 -13.94 -2.10
C GLY A 102 -0.63 -13.15 -1.66
N ALA A 103 -0.64 -12.64 -0.43
CA ALA A 103 -1.70 -11.75 0.07
C ALA A 103 -1.79 -10.45 -0.75
N ALA A 104 -0.67 -9.77 -0.99
CA ALA A 104 -0.63 -8.52 -1.74
C ALA A 104 -1.09 -8.70 -3.21
N PHE A 105 -0.62 -9.76 -3.89
CA PHE A 105 -1.09 -10.07 -5.24
C PHE A 105 -2.57 -10.45 -5.27
N SER A 106 -3.05 -11.26 -4.32
CA SER A 106 -4.46 -11.66 -4.25
C SER A 106 -5.39 -10.45 -4.13
N ILE A 107 -5.04 -9.48 -3.28
CA ILE A 107 -5.82 -8.25 -3.06
C ILE A 107 -5.73 -7.31 -4.26
N LEU A 108 -4.56 -7.18 -4.89
CA LEU A 108 -4.37 -6.33 -6.07
C LEU A 108 -5.15 -6.86 -7.29
N LEU A 109 -5.14 -8.17 -7.49
CA LEU A 109 -5.69 -8.83 -8.67
C LEU A 109 -7.15 -9.26 -8.51
N ASP A 110 -7.74 -9.21 -7.31
CA ASP A 110 -9.17 -9.47 -7.09
C ASP A 110 -10.02 -8.45 -7.86
N PRO A 111 -10.84 -8.87 -8.86
CA PRO A 111 -11.69 -7.98 -9.65
C PRO A 111 -12.80 -7.30 -8.83
N LEU A 112 -13.18 -7.83 -7.67
CA LEU A 112 -14.22 -7.29 -6.79
C LEU A 112 -13.68 -6.29 -5.75
N GLU A 113 -12.37 -6.25 -5.54
CA GLU A 113 -11.75 -5.34 -4.57
C GLU A 113 -11.74 -3.88 -5.06
N CYS A 114 -11.88 -2.93 -4.14
CA CYS A 114 -12.00 -1.52 -4.50
C CYS A 114 -10.63 -0.83 -4.67
N SER A 115 -10.61 0.24 -5.47
CA SER A 115 -9.37 0.90 -5.88
C SER A 115 -8.49 1.41 -4.73
N ILE A 116 -9.10 1.85 -3.61
CA ILE A 116 -8.33 2.32 -2.44
C ILE A 116 -7.65 1.17 -1.69
N VAL A 117 -8.24 -0.02 -1.66
CA VAL A 117 -7.62 -1.22 -1.06
C VAL A 117 -6.53 -1.76 -1.99
N ARG A 118 -6.81 -1.87 -3.30
CA ARG A 118 -5.80 -2.22 -4.32
C ARG A 118 -4.60 -1.26 -4.29
N GLN A 119 -4.81 0.05 -4.09
CA GLN A 119 -3.73 1.03 -3.97
C GLN A 119 -2.78 0.68 -2.81
N GLN A 120 -3.30 0.26 -1.66
CA GLN A 120 -2.47 -0.14 -0.52
C GLN A 120 -1.71 -1.45 -0.81
N ALA A 121 -2.31 -2.39 -1.54
CA ALA A 121 -1.62 -3.59 -2.01
C ALA A 121 -0.46 -3.26 -2.99
N VAL A 122 -0.65 -2.28 -3.89
CA VAL A 122 0.45 -1.77 -4.75
C VAL A 122 1.55 -1.12 -3.90
N LEU A 123 1.21 -0.26 -2.95
CA LEU A 123 2.19 0.41 -2.08
C LEU A 123 2.99 -0.61 -1.23
N LEU A 124 2.33 -1.68 -0.78
CA LEU A 124 2.98 -2.80 -0.10
C LEU A 124 3.98 -3.50 -1.05
N LEU A 125 3.59 -3.82 -2.28
CA LEU A 125 4.50 -4.40 -3.28
C LEU A 125 5.66 -3.46 -3.64
N VAL A 126 5.44 -2.14 -3.71
CA VAL A 126 6.51 -1.14 -3.90
C VAL A 126 7.50 -1.17 -2.74
N ASN A 127 7.03 -1.22 -1.50
CA ASN A 127 7.90 -1.34 -0.32
C ASN A 127 8.72 -2.62 -0.33
N LEU A 128 8.07 -3.77 -0.59
CA LEU A 128 8.73 -5.07 -0.65
C LEU A 128 9.76 -5.14 -1.80
N THR A 129 9.49 -4.51 -2.94
CA THR A 129 10.43 -4.47 -4.10
C THR A 129 11.46 -3.35 -4.04
N SER A 130 11.36 -2.41 -3.09
CA SER A 130 12.30 -1.28 -2.95
C SER A 130 13.73 -1.68 -2.55
N GLN A 131 13.87 -2.83 -1.89
CA GLN A 131 15.14 -3.35 -1.41
C GLN A 131 15.67 -4.41 -2.36
N ALA A 132 16.99 -4.40 -2.59
CA ALA A 132 17.65 -5.35 -3.48
C ALA A 132 17.44 -6.79 -3.00
N MET A 133 16.93 -7.64 -3.90
CA MET A 133 16.71 -9.07 -3.66
C MET A 133 17.85 -9.90 -4.27
N PRO A 134 18.18 -11.07 -3.73
CA PRO A 134 19.12 -11.99 -4.35
C PRO A 134 18.60 -12.47 -5.72
N SER A 135 19.52 -12.61 -6.67
CA SER A 135 19.24 -13.06 -8.05
C SER A 135 19.67 -14.52 -8.31
N GLY A 136 19.90 -15.31 -7.26
CA GLY A 136 20.38 -16.69 -7.35
C GLY A 136 19.91 -17.55 -6.19
N ASP A 137 20.06 -18.86 -6.34
CA ASP A 137 19.28 -19.89 -5.62
C ASP A 137 19.80 -20.22 -4.20
N LEU A 138 20.54 -19.31 -3.56
CA LEU A 138 21.13 -19.54 -2.24
C LEU A 138 20.52 -18.58 -1.22
N GLU A 139 19.88 -19.13 -0.18
CA GLU A 139 19.43 -18.36 0.97
C GLU A 139 20.59 -17.53 1.55
N THR A 140 20.36 -16.24 1.75
CA THR A 140 21.31 -15.38 2.46
C THR A 140 21.18 -15.58 3.97
N ARG A 141 22.06 -14.94 4.75
CA ARG A 141 22.12 -15.13 6.21
C ARG A 141 20.76 -14.84 6.86
N PRO A 142 20.36 -15.58 7.92
CA PRO A 142 19.12 -15.30 8.64
C PRO A 142 19.12 -13.85 9.16
N GLY A 143 18.01 -13.16 8.97
CA GLY A 143 17.84 -11.75 9.36
C GLY A 143 18.27 -10.71 8.33
N LEU A 144 18.62 -11.09 7.10
CA LEU A 144 18.74 -10.17 5.95
C LEU A 144 17.51 -10.28 5.04
N TRP A 145 17.14 -9.17 4.39
CA TRP A 145 16.08 -9.17 3.39
C TRP A 145 16.40 -10.09 2.20
N GLN A 146 15.47 -10.99 1.85
CA GLN A 146 15.64 -11.96 0.76
C GLN A 146 14.56 -11.88 -0.32
N GLY A 147 13.54 -11.03 -0.17
CA GLY A 147 12.40 -11.00 -1.09
C GLY A 147 11.39 -12.13 -0.82
N PRO A 148 10.66 -12.60 -1.85
CA PRO A 148 9.78 -13.75 -1.72
C PRO A 148 10.55 -15.06 -1.58
N LEU A 149 9.94 -16.01 -0.89
CA LEU A 149 10.36 -17.41 -0.79
C LEU A 149 9.22 -18.26 -1.34
N VAL A 150 9.51 -19.08 -2.36
CA VAL A 150 8.56 -20.06 -2.91
C VAL A 150 9.16 -21.43 -2.77
N THR A 151 8.42 -22.36 -2.17
CA THR A 151 8.81 -23.76 -2.06
C THR A 151 7.91 -24.60 -2.96
N ASP A 152 8.51 -25.38 -3.87
CA ASP A 152 7.76 -26.36 -4.64
C ASP A 152 7.60 -27.65 -3.81
N SER A 153 6.36 -28.02 -3.53
CA SER A 153 6.05 -29.25 -2.79
C SER A 153 6.46 -30.52 -3.53
N GLU A 154 6.48 -30.52 -4.87
CA GLU A 154 6.78 -31.72 -5.67
C GLU A 154 8.28 -31.95 -5.84
N SER A 155 9.06 -30.91 -6.20
CA SER A 155 10.51 -31.03 -6.37
C SER A 155 11.35 -30.76 -5.13
N GLN A 156 10.75 -30.22 -4.05
CA GLN A 156 11.44 -29.71 -2.86
C GLN A 156 12.48 -28.60 -3.16
N VAL A 157 12.40 -27.96 -4.32
CA VAL A 157 13.22 -26.80 -4.67
C VAL A 157 12.66 -25.56 -3.99
N MET A 158 13.55 -24.79 -3.37
CA MET A 158 13.24 -23.47 -2.82
C MET A 158 13.79 -22.39 -3.75
N LEU A 159 12.93 -21.47 -4.18
CA LEU A 159 13.30 -20.28 -4.93
C LEU A 159 13.24 -19.08 -4.01
N VAL A 160 14.18 -18.16 -4.18
CA VAL A 160 14.34 -16.96 -3.35
C VAL A 160 14.47 -15.72 -4.24
N GLY A 161 14.02 -14.56 -3.74
CA GLY A 161 14.30 -13.26 -4.36
C GLY A 161 13.70 -13.11 -5.75
N VAL A 162 14.51 -12.72 -6.72
CA VAL A 162 14.03 -12.38 -8.07
C VAL A 162 13.40 -13.58 -8.77
N ARG A 163 13.99 -14.79 -8.65
CA ARG A 163 13.44 -16.03 -9.24
C ARG A 163 12.08 -16.40 -8.65
N ALA A 164 11.93 -16.28 -7.33
CA ALA A 164 10.65 -16.49 -6.65
C ALA A 164 9.60 -15.46 -7.09
N LEU A 165 9.99 -14.20 -7.30
CA LEU A 165 9.08 -13.15 -7.76
C LEU A 165 8.61 -13.39 -9.20
N GLU A 166 9.50 -13.80 -10.10
CA GLU A 166 9.14 -14.18 -11.47
C GLU A 166 8.09 -15.30 -11.50
N VAL A 167 8.28 -16.37 -10.71
CA VAL A 167 7.31 -17.47 -10.60
C VAL A 167 5.98 -17.02 -9.98
N LEU A 168 5.99 -16.12 -8.99
CA LEU A 168 4.74 -15.56 -8.43
C LEU A 168 3.98 -14.71 -9.46
N LEU A 169 4.66 -13.91 -10.27
CA LEU A 169 4.05 -13.10 -11.34
C LEU A 169 3.43 -13.98 -12.44
N GLU A 170 4.09 -15.08 -12.78
CA GLU A 170 3.56 -16.09 -13.72
C GLU A 170 2.35 -16.82 -13.13
N HIS A 171 2.47 -17.38 -11.92
CA HIS A 171 1.40 -18.13 -11.26
C HIS A 171 0.13 -17.30 -11.03
N THR A 172 0.28 -16.01 -10.73
CA THR A 172 -0.85 -15.08 -10.54
C THR A 172 -1.40 -14.50 -11.84
N ASN A 173 -0.81 -14.83 -13.00
CA ASN A 173 -1.14 -14.23 -14.31
C ASN A 173 -1.09 -12.68 -14.26
N PHE A 174 -0.16 -12.12 -13.49
CA PHE A 174 -0.16 -10.71 -13.09
C PHE A 174 -0.34 -9.75 -14.27
N TYR A 175 0.44 -9.94 -15.34
CA TYR A 175 0.45 -9.02 -16.48
C TYR A 175 -0.84 -9.02 -17.29
N THR A 176 -1.54 -10.15 -17.42
CA THR A 176 -2.80 -10.21 -18.16
C THR A 176 -3.92 -9.57 -17.35
N VAL A 177 -4.03 -9.91 -16.06
CA VAL A 177 -5.05 -9.35 -15.16
C VAL A 177 -4.88 -7.83 -15.00
N ILE A 178 -3.64 -7.34 -14.87
CA ILE A 178 -3.38 -5.89 -14.83
C ILE A 178 -3.72 -5.21 -16.16
N ALA A 179 -3.45 -5.84 -17.31
CA ALA A 179 -3.86 -5.30 -18.61
C ALA A 179 -5.39 -5.20 -18.75
N ASP A 180 -6.14 -6.18 -18.24
CA ASP A 180 -7.60 -6.17 -18.23
C ASP A 180 -8.17 -5.09 -17.28
N ILE A 181 -7.61 -4.94 -16.08
CA ILE A 181 -7.98 -3.88 -15.12
C ILE A 181 -7.73 -2.49 -15.74
N ILE A 182 -6.58 -2.28 -16.39
CA ILE A 182 -6.26 -1.02 -17.05
C ILE A 182 -7.22 -0.77 -18.24
N SER A 183 -7.48 -1.78 -19.05
CA SER A 183 -8.36 -1.67 -20.23
C SER A 183 -9.81 -1.35 -19.85
N THR A 184 -10.33 -1.94 -18.78
CA THR A 184 -11.69 -1.67 -18.27
C THR A 184 -11.84 -0.25 -17.71
N LEU A 185 -10.82 0.29 -17.03
CA LEU A 185 -10.80 1.68 -16.56
C LEU A 185 -10.86 2.68 -17.73
N TYR A 186 -10.10 2.46 -18.80
CA TYR A 186 -10.08 3.37 -19.96
C TYR A 186 -11.31 3.23 -20.86
N THR A 187 -11.86 2.03 -21.04
CA THR A 187 -13.08 1.81 -21.85
C THR A 187 -14.35 2.36 -21.20
N SER A 188 -14.48 2.26 -19.87
CA SER A 188 -15.58 2.91 -19.13
C SER A 188 -15.49 4.45 -19.15
N SER A 189 -14.33 5.00 -19.47
CA SER A 189 -14.08 6.46 -19.55
C SER A 189 -14.42 7.07 -20.91
N VAL A 190 -14.90 6.28 -21.89
CA VAL A 190 -15.44 6.82 -23.15
C VAL A 190 -16.81 7.44 -22.86
N ILE A 191 -16.78 8.74 -22.57
CA ILE A 191 -17.92 9.63 -22.34
C ILE A 191 -19.07 9.29 -23.29
N GLN A 192 -20.18 8.77 -22.76
CA GLN A 192 -21.43 8.80 -23.51
C GLN A 192 -21.79 10.27 -23.74
N PRO A 193 -21.95 10.73 -25.00
CA PRO A 193 -22.39 12.09 -25.23
C PRO A 193 -23.80 12.23 -24.64
N ILE A 194 -23.93 13.10 -23.64
CA ILE A 194 -25.24 13.51 -23.14
C ILE A 194 -25.95 14.20 -24.30
N LEU A 195 -26.84 13.46 -24.96
CA LEU A 195 -27.62 13.95 -26.08
C LEU A 195 -28.69 14.87 -25.50
N VAL A 196 -28.34 16.15 -25.35
CA VAL A 196 -29.24 17.21 -24.91
C VAL A 196 -30.30 17.38 -25.99
N THR A 197 -31.40 16.63 -25.87
CA THR A 197 -32.59 16.84 -26.66
C THR A 197 -33.18 18.18 -26.24
N GLU A 198 -33.13 19.16 -27.14
CA GLU A 198 -33.67 20.50 -26.90
C GLU A 198 -35.16 20.42 -26.53
N LEU A 199 -35.50 20.82 -25.30
CA LEU A 199 -36.89 21.13 -24.96
C LEU A 199 -37.19 22.56 -25.45
N PRO A 200 -38.21 22.76 -26.29
CA PRO A 200 -38.54 24.10 -26.77
C PRO A 200 -39.06 24.96 -25.62
N MET A 201 -38.61 26.21 -25.59
CA MET A 201 -39.08 27.23 -24.65
C MET A 201 -40.59 27.45 -24.75
N LEU A 202 -41.27 27.48 -23.61
CA LEU A 202 -42.49 28.26 -23.41
C LEU A 202 -42.47 28.87 -22.00
N VAL A 203 -42.87 30.14 -21.92
CA VAL A 203 -42.66 31.06 -20.79
C VAL A 203 -44.04 31.44 -20.19
N GLU A 204 -44.05 31.88 -18.92
CA GLU A 204 -45.20 32.37 -18.13
C GLU A 204 -46.26 31.30 -17.76
N SER A 205 -46.81 31.23 -16.54
CA SER A 205 -46.66 32.00 -15.28
C SER A 205 -47.12 31.11 -14.08
N SER A 206 -47.16 31.49 -12.78
CA SER A 206 -47.06 32.80 -12.11
C SER A 206 -46.61 32.68 -10.62
N MET A 207 -46.17 33.82 -10.07
CA MET A 207 -46.19 34.27 -8.66
C MET A 207 -45.85 33.34 -7.46
N ASN A 208 -44.68 33.64 -6.89
CA ASN A 208 -44.46 34.05 -5.48
C ASN A 208 -44.77 33.09 -4.32
N THR A 209 -43.69 32.61 -3.66
CA THR A 209 -43.35 33.13 -2.31
C THR A 209 -41.85 33.13 -2.05
N THR A 210 -41.37 34.23 -1.44
CA THR A 210 -39.97 34.47 -1.07
C THR A 210 -39.65 33.91 0.31
N ILE A 211 -38.42 33.39 0.52
CA ILE A 211 -37.52 33.71 1.64
C ILE A 211 -36.11 33.24 1.26
N SER A 212 -35.09 34.05 1.55
CA SER A 212 -33.75 33.94 0.95
C SER A 212 -32.74 33.16 1.79
N SER A 213 -31.85 32.45 1.09
CA SER A 213 -30.40 32.30 1.34
C SER A 213 -29.86 32.13 2.77
N THR A 214 -29.11 31.05 3.00
CA THR A 214 -27.67 31.16 3.34
C THR A 214 -26.89 29.87 3.05
N ASN A 215 -25.87 29.99 2.20
CA ASN A 215 -24.60 29.25 2.13
C ASN A 215 -24.58 27.72 2.35
N ILE A 216 -24.58 26.97 1.25
CA ILE A 216 -23.91 25.65 1.18
C ILE A 216 -22.42 25.90 0.85
N SER A 217 -21.55 25.84 1.86
CA SER A 217 -20.09 25.94 1.67
C SER A 217 -19.31 25.31 2.84
N SER A 218 -19.35 23.97 2.96
CA SER A 218 -18.59 23.28 4.03
C SER A 218 -18.14 21.84 3.75
N LEU A 219 -18.42 21.23 2.59
CA LEU A 219 -18.15 19.79 2.35
C LEU A 219 -16.89 19.45 1.53
N GLU A 220 -16.03 20.42 1.18
CA GLU A 220 -14.83 20.16 0.35
C GLU A 220 -13.49 20.14 1.12
N ARG A 221 -13.45 20.52 2.41
CA ARG A 221 -12.16 20.79 3.10
C ARG A 221 -11.48 19.57 3.76
N THR A 222 -12.03 18.36 3.65
CA THR A 222 -11.47 17.17 4.34
C THR A 222 -10.69 16.22 3.42
N GLY A 223 -10.71 16.42 2.10
CA GLY A 223 -10.05 15.53 1.13
C GLY A 223 -8.63 15.95 0.68
N GLN A 224 -8.19 17.18 0.95
CA GLN A 224 -7.00 17.76 0.31
C GLN A 224 -5.70 17.67 1.11
N THR A 225 -5.75 17.34 2.41
CA THR A 225 -4.56 17.27 3.28
C THR A 225 -3.68 16.04 3.03
N LEU A 226 -4.17 15.03 2.30
CA LEU A 226 -3.48 13.75 2.07
C LEU A 226 -2.78 13.66 0.70
N LEU A 227 -3.08 14.57 -0.24
CA LEU A 227 -2.52 14.55 -1.61
C LEU A 227 -1.31 15.48 -1.78
N THR A 228 -1.11 16.46 -0.89
CA THR A 228 -0.02 17.44 -1.01
C THR A 228 1.32 16.97 -0.44
N THR A 229 1.35 15.89 0.37
CA THR A 229 2.58 15.36 0.99
C THR A 229 3.36 14.36 0.13
N LEU A 230 2.75 13.78 -0.91
CA LEU A 230 3.42 12.81 -1.80
C LEU A 230 4.06 13.45 -3.04
N SER A 231 3.61 14.64 -3.44
CA SER A 231 4.06 15.32 -4.67
C SER A 231 5.44 15.98 -4.56
N SER A 232 6.07 16.00 -3.38
CA SER A 232 7.32 16.72 -3.09
C SER A 232 8.60 15.89 -3.21
N LEU A 233 8.52 14.62 -3.63
CA LEU A 233 9.66 13.72 -3.81
C LEU A 233 10.17 13.60 -5.27
N SER A 234 9.75 14.50 -6.17
CA SER A 234 10.32 14.60 -7.51
C SER A 234 11.60 15.44 -7.55
N VAL A 235 12.73 14.79 -7.78
CA VAL A 235 14.06 15.40 -7.91
C VAL A 235 14.11 16.35 -9.12
N THR A 236 14.57 17.57 -8.92
CA THR A 236 14.87 18.51 -10.01
C THR A 236 16.29 18.30 -10.57
N PRO A 237 16.50 18.35 -11.90
CA PRO A 237 17.81 18.19 -12.50
C PRO A 237 18.64 19.49 -12.40
N SER A 238 19.87 19.38 -11.91
CA SER A 238 20.80 20.51 -11.82
C SER A 238 21.64 20.69 -13.09
N GLN A 239 21.23 21.65 -13.92
CA GLN A 239 22.14 22.43 -14.76
C GLN A 239 22.10 23.88 -14.26
N GLY A 240 23.20 24.62 -14.12
CA GLY A 240 24.61 24.33 -14.33
C GLY A 240 25.33 25.66 -14.47
N ASN A 241 26.53 25.82 -13.92
CA ASN A 241 27.36 26.98 -14.30
C ASN A 241 28.86 26.69 -14.22
N SER A 242 29.59 27.34 -15.12
CA SER A 242 30.86 26.83 -15.64
C SER A 242 32.09 27.59 -15.13
N SER A 243 33.25 26.92 -15.28
CA SER A 243 34.58 27.52 -15.43
C SER A 243 35.26 28.16 -14.21
N ARG A 244 36.25 27.43 -13.67
CA ARG A 244 37.65 27.85 -13.87
C ARG A 244 38.63 26.69 -13.84
N SER A 245 39.37 26.51 -14.94
CA SER A 245 40.50 25.59 -15.05
C SER A 245 41.80 26.21 -14.50
N LYS A 246 42.66 25.38 -13.91
CA LYS A 246 44.13 25.48 -13.88
C LYS A 246 44.71 24.15 -13.34
N ILE A 247 45.11 23.27 -14.25
CA ILE A 247 46.52 22.98 -14.64
C ILE A 247 47.19 21.95 -13.71
N LEU A 248 47.61 20.83 -14.32
CA LEU A 248 48.50 19.82 -13.76
C LEU A 248 49.81 20.44 -13.29
N LEU A 249 50.36 19.92 -12.18
CA LEU A 249 51.79 19.67 -12.08
C LEU A 249 52.07 18.49 -11.17
N THR A 250 52.67 17.46 -11.76
CA THR A 250 53.29 16.33 -11.08
C THR A 250 54.52 16.79 -10.30
N ASP A 251 54.75 16.26 -9.09
CA ASP A 251 56.09 15.72 -8.82
C ASP A 251 56.10 14.58 -7.78
N ARG A 252 57.15 13.77 -7.85
CA ARG A 252 57.52 12.73 -6.89
C ARG A 252 58.36 13.37 -5.77
N SER A 253 58.26 12.84 -4.54
CA SER A 253 59.31 11.97 -3.97
C SER A 253 59.32 11.93 -2.44
N LYS A 254 59.67 10.74 -1.93
CA LYS A 254 60.52 10.42 -0.76
C LYS A 254 60.50 11.35 0.46
N GLY A 255 60.18 10.76 1.61
CA GLY A 255 60.39 11.29 2.96
C GLY A 255 59.85 10.29 3.97
#